data_AF-A0A1B8YI66-F1
#
_entry.id   AF-A0A1B8YI66-F1
#
_cell.length_a   1.000
_cell.length_b   1.000
_cell.length_c   1.000
_cell.angle_alpha   90.00
_cell.angle_beta   90.00
_cell.angle_gamma   90.00
#
_symmetry.space_group_name_H-M   'P 1'
#
loop_
_entity.id
_entity.type
_entity.pdbx_description
1 polymer ?
#
loop_
_entity_poly.entity_id
_entity_poly.type
_entity_poly.pdbx_seq_one_letter_code
_entity_poly.pdbx_strand_id
1 'polypeptide(L)'
;MSIKLVNPEKANEVFAYLNGSSDNHTLYTALMNGIDITDQIKGLLLSPGYRMVRIDGRFGNRISQSHFELALVNDVSKEVAYYNRMVIQPDVVVTCRPVTQILVWRIRTPQHRAVLHDLAGKVFFGYLLEHYNVIVSDMNQTHDGISFWQARMYDALAYNMHVYAYDMITCELRKILTQNDVSRQESWLWGDPEHHQNRLAIISKSELPIQ
;
A
#
# COMPACT_ATOMS: atom_id res chain seq x y z
N MET A 1 5.07 -8.96 -20.29
CA MET A 1 4.75 -7.53 -20.50
C MET A 1 3.77 -7.09 -19.44
N SER A 2 4.24 -6.39 -18.41
CA SER A 2 3.37 -5.83 -17.36
C SER A 2 2.53 -4.71 -17.94
N ILE A 3 1.21 -4.88 -17.90
CA ILE A 3 0.25 -3.83 -18.25
C ILE A 3 0.53 -2.66 -17.31
N LYS A 4 0.72 -1.46 -17.88
CA LYS A 4 0.89 -0.20 -17.11
C LYS A 4 -0.25 -0.08 -16.11
N LEU A 5 0.04 -0.38 -14.84
CA LEU A 5 -0.93 -0.31 -13.75
C LEU A 5 -1.05 1.16 -13.35
N VAL A 6 -2.07 1.79 -13.95
CA VAL A 6 -2.64 3.09 -13.58
C VAL A 6 -1.84 4.31 -14.05
N ASN A 7 -2.49 5.19 -14.81
CA ASN A 7 -2.00 6.52 -15.16
C ASN A 7 -2.04 7.39 -13.88
N PRO A 8 -0.97 8.10 -13.49
CA PRO A 8 -0.93 8.97 -12.32
C PRO A 8 -2.09 9.98 -12.23
N GLU A 9 -2.55 10.50 -13.37
CA GLU A 9 -3.70 11.41 -13.44
C GLU A 9 -5.00 10.70 -13.02
N LYS A 10 -5.16 9.44 -13.40
CA LYS A 10 -6.30 8.61 -12.99
C LYS A 10 -6.27 8.25 -11.50
N ALA A 11 -5.09 8.15 -10.89
CA ALA A 11 -4.99 7.92 -9.44
C ALA A 11 -5.51 9.14 -8.66
N ASN A 12 -5.14 10.35 -9.07
CA ASN A 12 -5.63 11.60 -8.47
C ASN A 12 -7.14 11.80 -8.66
N GLU A 13 -7.67 11.46 -9.84
CA GLU A 13 -9.12 11.42 -10.07
C GLU A 13 -9.80 10.46 -9.09
N VAL A 14 -9.30 9.22 -8.96
CA VAL A 14 -9.82 8.23 -8.00
C VAL A 14 -9.79 8.78 -6.56
N PHE A 15 -8.74 9.50 -6.15
CA PHE A 15 -8.66 10.11 -4.82
C PHE A 15 -9.62 11.29 -4.62
N ALA A 16 -9.88 12.08 -5.67
CA ALA A 16 -10.78 13.22 -5.60
C ALA A 16 -12.23 12.79 -5.33
N TYR A 17 -12.69 11.72 -5.99
CA TYR A 17 -14.02 11.15 -5.76
C TYR A 17 -14.21 10.69 -4.31
N LEU A 18 -13.20 10.06 -3.70
CA LEU A 18 -13.32 9.52 -2.33
C LEU A 18 -13.50 10.57 -1.23
N ASN A 19 -13.17 11.84 -1.50
CA ASN A 19 -13.41 12.95 -0.56
C ASN A 19 -14.85 13.47 -0.59
N GLY A 20 -15.65 13.14 -1.60
CA GLY A 20 -17.07 13.49 -1.67
C GLY A 20 -17.91 12.62 -0.75
N SER A 21 -18.81 13.21 0.05
CA SER A 21 -19.62 12.45 1.02
C SER A 21 -20.52 11.39 0.37
N SER A 22 -21.15 11.69 -0.78
CA SER A 22 -22.00 10.75 -1.53
C SER A 22 -21.19 9.57 -2.10
N ASP A 23 -20.01 9.86 -2.65
CA ASP A 23 -19.12 8.84 -3.24
C ASP A 23 -18.50 7.97 -2.15
N ASN A 24 -18.14 8.55 -1.00
CA ASN A 24 -17.65 7.83 0.15
C ASN A 24 -18.72 6.89 0.75
N HIS A 25 -19.95 7.35 0.89
CA HIS A 25 -21.07 6.52 1.34
C HIS A 25 -21.37 5.36 0.37
N THR A 26 -21.28 5.65 -0.94
CA THR A 26 -21.39 4.62 -1.99
C THR A 26 -20.27 3.59 -1.86
N LEU A 27 -19.04 4.03 -1.61
CA LEU A 27 -17.92 3.14 -1.36
C LEU A 27 -18.14 2.31 -0.09
N TYR A 28 -18.62 2.91 1.01
CA TYR A 28 -18.96 2.20 2.24
C TYR A 28 -19.97 1.07 1.96
N THR A 29 -21.05 1.37 1.24
CA THR A 29 -22.08 0.39 0.90
C THR A 29 -21.50 -0.76 0.08
N ALA A 30 -20.57 -0.46 -0.83
CA ALA A 30 -19.89 -1.45 -1.64
C ALA A 30 -18.80 -2.24 -0.88
N LEU A 31 -18.44 -1.83 0.35
CA LEU A 31 -17.39 -2.45 1.16
C LEU A 31 -17.90 -3.09 2.47
N MET A 32 -19.07 -2.70 2.96
CA MET A 32 -19.56 -3.06 4.30
C MET A 32 -19.71 -4.58 4.52
N ASN A 33 -19.94 -5.35 3.45
CA ASN A 33 -20.06 -6.81 3.49
C ASN A 33 -18.71 -7.53 3.31
N GLY A 34 -17.59 -6.79 3.30
CA GLY A 34 -16.26 -7.38 3.33
C GLY A 34 -16.00 -8.18 4.60
N ILE A 35 -15.05 -9.11 4.51
CA ILE A 35 -14.62 -9.94 5.64
C ILE A 35 -13.97 -9.03 6.67
N ASP A 36 -14.45 -9.08 7.91
CA ASP A 36 -13.80 -8.36 9.02
C ASP A 36 -12.46 -9.02 9.34
N ILE A 37 -11.39 -8.25 9.22
CA ILE A 37 -10.02 -8.68 9.49
C ILE A 37 -9.39 -7.91 10.66
N THR A 38 -10.18 -7.15 11.44
CA THR A 38 -9.68 -6.30 12.52
C THR A 38 -8.78 -7.06 13.48
N ASP A 39 -9.22 -8.24 13.92
CA ASP A 39 -8.48 -9.11 14.84
C ASP A 39 -7.25 -9.80 14.21
N GLN A 40 -7.12 -9.73 12.88
CA GLN A 40 -5.97 -10.27 12.16
C GLN A 40 -4.82 -9.25 12.08
N ILE A 41 -5.07 -7.97 12.38
CA ILE A 41 -4.04 -6.92 12.31
C ILE A 41 -3.38 -6.78 13.67
N LYS A 42 -2.11 -7.21 13.77
CA LYS A 42 -1.34 -7.16 15.02
C LYS A 42 -1.25 -5.74 15.56
N GLY A 43 -1.64 -5.56 16.82
CA GLY A 43 -1.54 -4.28 17.54
C GLY A 43 -2.56 -3.22 17.10
N LEU A 44 -3.59 -3.58 16.33
CA LEU A 44 -4.66 -2.68 15.97
C LEU A 44 -5.73 -2.62 17.08
N LEU A 45 -5.97 -1.42 17.60
CA LEU A 45 -7.08 -1.12 18.51
C LEU A 45 -7.93 -0.03 17.86
N LEU A 46 -9.22 -0.32 17.71
CA LEU A 46 -10.18 0.58 17.06
C LEU A 46 -11.21 1.08 18.07
N SER A 47 -11.66 2.31 17.89
CA SER A 47 -12.83 2.83 18.63
C SER A 47 -14.10 2.11 18.18
N PRO A 48 -15.14 2.04 19.03
CA PRO A 48 -16.42 1.44 18.65
C PRO A 48 -16.97 1.98 17.33
N GLY A 49 -17.56 1.09 16.53
CA GLY A 49 -18.11 1.40 15.22
C GLY A 49 -17.10 1.35 14.07
N TYR A 50 -15.80 1.26 14.34
CA TYR A 50 -14.79 1.02 13.31
C TYR A 50 -14.41 -0.45 13.20
N ARG A 51 -14.20 -0.90 11.97
CA ARG A 51 -13.61 -2.21 11.67
C ARG A 51 -12.82 -2.15 10.37
N MET A 52 -11.81 -3.00 10.26
CA MET A 52 -11.07 -3.21 9.02
C MET A 52 -11.72 -4.33 8.21
N VAL A 53 -12.13 -4.04 6.99
CA VAL A 53 -12.72 -5.02 6.08
C VAL A 53 -11.78 -5.35 4.93
N ARG A 54 -11.84 -6.60 4.47
CA ARG A 54 -11.17 -7.08 3.27
C ARG A 54 -12.18 -7.52 2.23
N ILE A 55 -11.96 -7.13 0.97
CA ILE A 55 -12.69 -7.62 -0.19
C ILE A 55 -11.72 -8.05 -1.28
N ASP A 56 -11.94 -9.23 -1.82
CA ASP A 56 -11.15 -9.78 -2.92
C ASP A 56 -11.90 -9.61 -4.25
N GLY A 57 -11.18 -9.30 -5.33
CA GLY A 57 -11.68 -9.45 -6.70
C GLY A 57 -12.77 -8.46 -7.19
N ARG A 58 -13.12 -7.41 -6.43
CA ARG A 58 -14.20 -6.46 -6.80
C ARG A 58 -14.01 -5.79 -8.17
N PHE A 59 -12.76 -5.66 -8.63
CA PHE A 59 -12.39 -5.06 -9.91
C PHE A 59 -11.95 -6.09 -10.96
N GLY A 60 -12.43 -7.35 -10.87
CA GLY A 60 -12.07 -8.43 -11.80
C GLY A 60 -12.35 -8.14 -13.29
N ASN A 61 -13.25 -7.22 -13.60
CA ASN A 61 -13.50 -6.75 -14.97
C ASN A 61 -12.44 -5.76 -15.51
N ARG A 62 -11.56 -5.24 -14.65
CA ARG A 62 -10.54 -4.23 -14.98
C ARG A 62 -9.12 -4.67 -14.63
N ILE A 63 -8.97 -5.52 -13.62
CA ILE A 63 -7.70 -6.04 -13.14
C ILE A 63 -7.74 -7.55 -13.30
N SER A 64 -6.89 -8.06 -14.19
CA SER A 64 -6.81 -9.50 -14.48
C SER A 64 -6.04 -10.27 -13.41
N GLN A 65 -5.10 -9.63 -12.71
CA GLN A 65 -4.38 -10.24 -11.59
C GLN A 65 -5.26 -10.39 -10.35
N SER A 66 -4.92 -11.36 -9.49
CA SER A 66 -5.52 -11.47 -8.16
C SER A 66 -5.26 -10.19 -7.36
N HIS A 67 -6.31 -9.62 -6.77
CA HIS A 67 -6.23 -8.34 -6.08
C HIS A 67 -7.25 -8.29 -4.95
N PHE A 68 -6.98 -7.40 -4.00
CA PHE A 68 -7.85 -7.20 -2.86
C PHE A 68 -7.77 -5.76 -2.36
N GLU A 69 -8.73 -5.42 -1.53
CA GLU A 69 -8.90 -4.10 -0.94
C GLU A 69 -9.04 -4.26 0.57
N LEU A 70 -8.37 -3.37 1.29
CA LEU A 70 -8.52 -3.19 2.73
C LEU A 70 -9.15 -1.83 2.97
N ALA A 71 -10.15 -1.78 3.85
CA ALA A 71 -10.79 -0.52 4.18
C ALA A 71 -11.13 -0.43 5.67
N LEU A 72 -10.81 0.71 6.27
CA LEU A 72 -11.35 1.05 7.58
C LEU A 72 -12.72 1.70 7.36
N VAL A 73 -13.78 0.99 7.74
CA VAL A 73 -15.15 1.49 7.68
C VAL A 73 -15.60 1.94 9.05
N ASN A 74 -16.47 2.95 9.09
CA ASN A 74 -17.22 3.33 10.28
C ASN A 74 -18.70 3.00 10.05
N ASP A 75 -19.24 2.02 10.76
CA ASP A 75 -20.62 1.57 10.59
C ASP A 75 -21.65 2.55 11.19
N VAL A 76 -21.22 3.47 12.07
CA VAL A 76 -22.07 4.51 12.67
C VAL A 76 -22.27 5.67 11.69
N SER A 77 -21.19 6.23 11.15
CA SER A 77 -21.26 7.33 10.16
C SER A 77 -21.49 6.83 8.73
N LYS A 78 -21.33 5.51 8.49
CA LYS A 78 -21.44 4.86 7.18
C LYS A 78 -20.46 5.45 6.16
N GLU A 79 -19.22 5.59 6.61
CA GLU A 79 -18.11 6.18 5.85
C GLU A 79 -16.92 5.22 5.77
N VAL A 80 -16.10 5.42 4.75
CA VAL A 80 -14.77 4.83 4.62
C VAL A 80 -13.74 5.86 5.05
N ALA A 81 -12.99 5.55 6.12
CA ALA A 81 -11.97 6.44 6.66
C ALA A 81 -10.57 6.16 6.10
N TYR A 82 -10.29 4.92 5.73
CA TYR A 82 -9.04 4.49 5.11
C TYR A 82 -9.33 3.46 4.03
N TYR A 83 -8.59 3.50 2.94
CA TYR A 83 -8.75 2.59 1.82
C TYR A 83 -7.39 2.27 1.21
N ASN A 84 -7.11 0.98 1.02
CA ASN A 84 -5.86 0.48 0.48
C ASN A 84 -6.14 -0.63 -0.53
N ARG A 85 -5.53 -0.56 -1.70
CA ARG A 85 -5.71 -1.58 -2.76
C ARG A 85 -4.38 -2.23 -3.08
N MET A 86 -4.41 -3.56 -3.16
CA MET A 86 -3.25 -4.40 -3.38
C MET A 86 -3.47 -5.30 -4.60
N VAL A 87 -2.41 -5.51 -5.37
CA VAL A 87 -2.33 -6.54 -6.42
C VAL A 87 -1.36 -7.61 -5.96
N ILE A 88 -1.80 -8.87 -5.96
CA ILE A 88 -0.94 -10.01 -5.67
C ILE A 88 -0.14 -10.31 -6.92
N GLN A 89 1.19 -10.25 -6.81
CA GLN A 89 2.08 -10.61 -7.90
C GLN A 89 2.13 -12.14 -8.00
N PRO A 90 1.96 -12.71 -9.20
CA PRO A 90 2.15 -14.14 -9.41
C PRO A 90 3.64 -14.45 -9.24
N ASP A 91 4.00 -15.14 -8.17
CA ASP A 91 5.34 -15.68 -8.00
C ASP A 91 5.31 -17.19 -8.31
N VAL A 92 6.17 -17.60 -9.25
CA VAL A 92 6.34 -18.99 -9.70
C VAL A 92 7.58 -19.63 -9.06
N VAL A 93 8.46 -18.83 -8.46
CA VAL A 93 9.83 -19.23 -8.12
C VAL A 93 10.09 -19.21 -6.62
N VAL A 94 9.41 -18.34 -5.85
CA VAL A 94 9.56 -18.25 -4.41
C VAL A 94 8.21 -18.49 -3.73
N THR A 95 8.19 -19.17 -2.58
CA THR A 95 7.00 -19.27 -1.71
C THR A 95 6.62 -17.91 -1.07
N CYS A 96 7.25 -16.82 -1.50
CA CYS A 96 6.84 -15.46 -1.22
C CYS A 96 5.58 -15.15 -2.04
N ARG A 97 4.67 -14.36 -1.48
CA ARG A 97 3.47 -13.89 -2.20
C ARG A 97 3.55 -12.37 -2.30
N PRO A 98 4.42 -11.80 -3.15
CA PRO A 98 4.61 -10.36 -3.14
C PRO A 98 3.31 -9.64 -3.44
N VAL A 99 3.09 -8.52 -2.77
CA VAL A 99 1.96 -7.64 -3.04
C VAL A 99 2.44 -6.27 -3.45
N THR A 100 1.91 -5.75 -4.55
CA THR A 100 2.11 -4.36 -4.95
C THR A 100 1.01 -3.52 -4.36
N GLN A 101 1.40 -2.48 -3.63
CA GLN A 101 0.47 -1.49 -3.11
C GLN A 101 0.21 -0.43 -4.17
N ILE A 102 -1.00 -0.45 -4.74
CA ILE A 102 -1.36 0.39 -5.89
C ILE A 102 -2.16 1.64 -5.52
N LEU A 103 -2.75 1.67 -4.33
CA LEU A 103 -3.53 2.83 -3.91
C LEU A 103 -3.61 2.89 -2.40
N VAL A 104 -3.31 4.05 -1.81
CA VAL A 104 -3.52 4.34 -0.39
C VAL A 104 -4.23 5.67 -0.26
N TRP A 105 -5.37 5.66 0.41
CA TRP A 105 -6.18 6.84 0.66
C TRP A 105 -6.68 6.87 2.10
N ARG A 106 -6.83 8.08 2.64
CA ARG A 106 -7.45 8.33 3.94
C ARG A 106 -8.26 9.62 3.89
N ILE A 107 -9.40 9.62 4.56
CA ILE A 107 -10.21 10.81 4.74
C ILE A 107 -9.45 11.84 5.60
N ARG A 108 -9.68 13.14 5.34
CA ARG A 108 -8.98 14.24 6.02
C ARG A 108 -9.80 14.89 7.14
N THR A 109 -11.04 14.46 7.36
CA THR A 109 -11.93 15.08 8.36
C THR A 109 -11.43 14.81 9.79
N PRO A 110 -11.51 15.79 10.70
CA PRO A 110 -10.93 15.67 12.06
C PRO A 110 -11.49 14.49 12.86
N GLN A 111 -12.73 14.09 12.63
CA GLN A 111 -13.43 13.04 13.37
C GLN A 111 -12.73 11.67 13.31
N HIS A 112 -11.97 11.38 12.23
CA HIS A 112 -11.26 10.12 12.08
C HIS A 112 -9.77 10.21 12.45
N ARG A 113 -9.27 11.39 12.83
CA ARG A 113 -7.83 11.62 13.01
C ARG A 113 -7.20 10.66 14.03
N ALA A 114 -7.89 10.41 15.13
CA ALA A 114 -7.39 9.53 16.20
C ALA A 114 -7.23 8.08 15.71
N VAL A 115 -8.23 7.53 15.01
CA VAL A 115 -8.18 6.13 14.53
C VAL A 115 -7.24 5.96 13.34
N LEU A 116 -7.03 7.02 12.55
CA LEU A 116 -6.12 7.02 11.41
C LEU A 116 -4.65 7.21 11.82
N HIS A 117 -4.39 7.66 13.05
CA HIS A 117 -3.04 7.84 13.55
C HIS A 117 -2.30 6.49 13.53
N ASP A 118 -1.21 6.44 12.76
CA ASP A 118 -0.36 5.25 12.58
C ASP A 118 -1.09 4.01 11.97
N LEU A 119 -2.35 4.14 11.53
CA LEU A 119 -3.12 3.03 10.99
C LEU A 119 -2.43 2.38 9.80
N ALA A 120 -1.92 3.19 8.87
CA ALA A 120 -1.30 2.66 7.66
C ALA A 120 -0.01 1.88 7.96
N GLY A 121 0.76 2.26 9.00
CA GLY A 121 1.91 1.50 9.48
C GLY A 121 1.48 0.16 10.07
N LYS A 122 0.47 0.16 10.94
CA LYS A 122 -0.11 -1.07 11.52
C LYS A 122 -0.66 -2.02 10.47
N VAL A 123 -1.38 -1.53 9.47
CA VAL A 123 -1.87 -2.34 8.35
C VAL A 123 -0.70 -2.91 7.54
N PHE A 124 0.32 -2.08 7.28
CA PHE A 124 1.49 -2.48 6.50
C PHE A 124 2.29 -3.60 7.20
N PHE A 125 2.70 -3.39 8.45
CA PHE A 125 3.56 -4.33 9.17
C PHE A 125 2.79 -5.42 9.90
N GLY A 126 1.62 -5.10 10.46
CA GLY A 126 0.83 -6.00 11.30
C GLY A 126 -0.13 -6.92 10.51
N TYR A 127 -0.29 -6.70 9.21
CA TYR A 127 -1.12 -7.54 8.34
C TYR A 127 -0.44 -7.83 7.01
N LEU A 128 -0.19 -6.82 6.18
CA LEU A 128 0.31 -7.05 4.81
C LEU A 128 1.64 -7.82 4.82
N LEU A 129 2.61 -7.35 5.59
CA LEU A 129 3.93 -7.97 5.59
C LEU A 129 3.91 -9.36 6.25
N GLU A 130 3.06 -9.58 7.25
CA GLU A 130 2.89 -10.87 7.90
C GLU A 130 2.27 -11.93 6.98
N HIS A 131 1.35 -11.54 6.10
CA HIS A 131 0.65 -12.46 5.20
C HIS A 131 1.34 -12.65 3.84
N TYR A 132 2.15 -11.68 3.40
CA TYR A 132 2.68 -11.63 2.03
C TYR A 132 4.20 -11.62 1.94
N ASN A 133 4.91 -11.43 3.06
CA ASN A 133 6.37 -11.39 3.22
C ASN A 133 7.10 -10.27 2.49
N VAL A 134 6.60 -9.83 1.33
CA VAL A 134 7.20 -8.83 0.46
C VAL A 134 6.13 -7.85 0.01
N ILE A 135 6.41 -6.56 0.17
CA ILE A 135 5.55 -5.47 -0.31
C ILE A 135 6.37 -4.59 -1.25
N VAL A 136 5.79 -4.26 -2.40
CA VAL A 136 6.41 -3.48 -3.47
C VAL A 136 5.61 -2.21 -3.71
N SER A 137 6.30 -1.09 -3.95
CA SER A 137 5.66 0.16 -4.37
C SER A 137 5.03 0.01 -5.75
N ASP A 138 4.08 0.86 -6.08
CA ASP A 138 3.65 1.00 -7.47
C ASP A 138 4.57 1.97 -8.24
N MET A 139 4.21 2.20 -9.50
CA MET A 139 4.89 3.12 -10.41
C MET A 139 4.36 4.56 -10.27
N ASN A 140 3.37 4.81 -9.41
CA ASN A 140 2.76 6.14 -9.26
C ASN A 140 3.50 6.96 -8.20
N GLN A 141 4.30 7.89 -8.67
CA GLN A 141 5.21 8.65 -7.80
C GLN A 141 4.61 10.00 -7.43
N THR A 142 3.55 9.98 -6.60
CA THR A 142 3.03 11.21 -5.98
C THR A 142 3.88 11.61 -4.79
N HIS A 143 3.93 12.90 -4.45
CA HIS A 143 4.68 13.38 -3.28
C HIS A 143 4.23 12.71 -1.97
N ASP A 144 2.90 12.54 -1.79
CA ASP A 144 2.32 11.84 -0.64
C ASP A 144 2.73 10.35 -0.64
N GLY A 145 2.81 9.72 -1.81
CA GLY A 145 3.25 8.33 -1.98
C GLY A 145 4.73 8.13 -1.64
N ILE A 146 5.60 9.04 -2.11
CA ILE A 146 7.04 9.03 -1.78
C ILE A 146 7.23 9.15 -0.26
N SER A 147 6.59 10.16 0.35
CA SER A 147 6.68 10.39 1.79
C SER A 147 6.18 9.18 2.59
N PHE A 148 5.10 8.54 2.13
CA PHE A 148 4.57 7.31 2.72
C PHE A 148 5.60 6.17 2.66
N TRP A 149 6.20 5.92 1.50
CA TRP A 149 7.17 4.85 1.31
C TRP A 149 8.45 5.10 2.10
N GLN A 150 8.96 6.34 2.14
CA GLN A 150 10.10 6.69 2.97
C GLN A 150 9.84 6.38 4.45
N ALA A 151 8.68 6.77 4.99
CA ALA A 151 8.30 6.43 6.35
C ALA A 151 8.30 4.91 6.59
N ARG A 152 7.75 4.12 5.65
CA ARG A 152 7.78 2.64 5.73
C ARG A 152 9.19 2.07 5.64
N MET A 153 10.09 2.66 4.86
CA MET A 153 11.48 2.21 4.78
C MET A 153 12.22 2.48 6.09
N TYR A 154 12.02 3.66 6.71
CA TYR A 154 12.59 3.95 8.03
C TYR A 154 12.08 2.99 9.10
N ASP A 155 10.77 2.74 9.14
CA ASP A 155 10.16 1.76 10.05
C ASP A 155 10.73 0.35 9.83
N ALA A 156 10.83 -0.09 8.58
CA ALA A 156 11.36 -1.41 8.22
C ALA A 156 12.81 -1.60 8.70
N LEU A 157 13.67 -0.59 8.51
CA LEU A 157 15.05 -0.62 9.01
C LEU A 157 15.09 -0.68 10.54
N ALA A 158 14.23 0.08 11.23
CA ALA A 158 14.14 0.04 12.69
C ALA A 158 13.67 -1.33 13.21
N TYR A 159 12.87 -2.05 12.44
CA TYR A 159 12.39 -3.41 12.74
C TYR A 159 13.31 -4.52 12.21
N ASN A 160 14.53 -4.20 11.79
CA ASN A 160 15.50 -5.15 11.21
C ASN A 160 14.97 -5.94 10.01
N MET A 161 14.10 -5.31 9.21
CA MET A 161 13.61 -5.86 7.95
C MET A 161 14.51 -5.44 6.79
N HIS A 162 14.30 -6.06 5.63
CA HIS A 162 15.13 -5.80 4.45
C HIS A 162 14.45 -4.79 3.53
N VAL A 163 15.22 -3.79 3.09
CA VAL A 163 14.76 -2.72 2.22
C VAL A 163 15.61 -2.70 0.95
N TYR A 164 14.94 -2.56 -0.20
CA TYR A 164 15.60 -2.52 -1.50
C TYR A 164 15.01 -1.47 -2.43
N ALA A 165 15.84 -1.05 -3.39
CA ALA A 165 15.46 -0.28 -4.56
C ALA A 165 15.67 -1.16 -5.79
N TYR A 166 14.69 -1.26 -6.68
CA TYR A 166 14.73 -2.15 -7.83
C TYR A 166 14.38 -1.42 -9.12
N ASP A 167 15.20 -1.57 -10.16
CA ASP A 167 14.93 -1.04 -11.50
C ASP A 167 14.40 -2.17 -12.39
N MET A 168 13.17 -2.04 -12.90
CA MET A 168 12.52 -3.06 -13.71
C MET A 168 13.10 -3.19 -15.13
N ILE A 169 13.85 -2.20 -15.62
CA ILE A 169 14.45 -2.22 -16.96
C ILE A 169 15.82 -2.84 -16.91
N THR A 170 16.67 -2.38 -15.98
CA THR A 170 18.04 -2.89 -15.84
C THR A 170 18.12 -4.14 -14.98
N CYS A 171 17.04 -4.48 -14.27
CA CYS A 171 17.00 -5.53 -13.25
C CYS A 171 17.99 -5.27 -12.09
N GLU A 172 18.44 -4.03 -11.90
CA GLU A 172 19.36 -3.67 -10.82
C GLU A 172 18.63 -3.67 -9.48
N LEU A 173 19.09 -4.50 -8.53
CA LEU A 173 18.58 -4.54 -7.16
C LEU A 173 19.62 -3.96 -6.19
N ARG A 174 19.27 -2.87 -5.53
CA ARG A 174 20.12 -2.18 -4.55
C ARG A 174 19.58 -2.39 -3.14
N LYS A 175 20.37 -2.99 -2.27
CA LYS A 175 20.03 -3.12 -0.85
C LYS A 175 20.26 -1.79 -0.13
N ILE A 176 19.31 -1.40 0.71
CA ILE A 176 19.35 -0.19 1.55
C ILE A 176 19.58 -0.65 2.98
N LEU A 177 20.70 -0.23 3.58
CA LEU A 177 21.18 -0.77 4.86
C LEU A 177 20.91 0.17 6.04
N THR A 178 20.90 1.49 5.79
CA THR A 178 20.80 2.50 6.85
C THR A 178 19.75 3.55 6.54
N GLN A 179 19.30 4.26 7.57
CA GLN A 179 18.38 5.39 7.40
C GLN A 179 18.98 6.48 6.49
N ASN A 180 20.29 6.73 6.59
CA ASN A 180 20.98 7.67 5.71
C ASN A 180 20.95 7.22 4.23
N ASP A 181 20.92 5.90 3.98
CA ASP A 181 20.81 5.38 2.62
C ASP A 181 19.42 5.60 2.04
N VAL A 182 18.36 5.62 2.86
CA VAL A 182 16.99 5.93 2.40
C VAL A 182 16.95 7.30 1.73
N SER A 183 17.51 8.33 2.37
CA SER A 183 17.54 9.69 1.80
C SER A 183 18.44 9.77 0.55
N ARG A 184 19.55 9.00 0.52
CA ARG A 184 20.44 8.96 -0.66
C ARG A 184 19.78 8.28 -1.86
N GLN A 185 19.00 7.23 -1.62
CA GLN A 185 18.31 6.50 -2.68
C GLN A 185 17.02 7.19 -3.12
N GLU A 186 16.53 8.21 -2.41
CA GLU A 186 15.34 8.98 -2.82
C GLU A 186 15.51 9.55 -4.24
N SER A 187 16.66 10.17 -4.51
CA SER A 187 16.96 10.76 -5.82
C SER A 187 17.02 9.71 -6.92
N TRP A 188 17.52 8.52 -6.63
CA TRP A 188 17.54 7.42 -7.58
C TRP A 188 16.15 6.80 -7.78
N LEU A 189 15.40 6.52 -6.71
CA LEU A 189 14.06 5.92 -6.80
C LEU A 189 13.05 6.84 -7.49
N TRP A 190 13.06 8.13 -7.13
CA TRP A 190 11.97 9.06 -7.46
C TRP A 190 12.42 10.38 -8.10
N GLY A 191 13.71 10.69 -8.12
CA GLY A 191 14.25 11.98 -8.57
C GLY A 191 14.68 12.06 -10.04
N ASP A 192 14.60 10.96 -10.79
CA ASP A 192 15.03 10.85 -12.20
C ASP A 192 13.82 10.82 -13.14
N PRO A 193 13.43 11.94 -13.78
CA PRO A 193 12.19 12.02 -14.56
C PRO A 193 12.10 11.04 -15.74
N GLU A 194 13.23 10.54 -16.23
CA GLU A 194 13.28 9.64 -17.37
C GLU A 194 13.12 8.17 -16.97
N HIS A 195 13.60 7.80 -15.78
CA HIS A 195 13.69 6.39 -15.36
C HIS A 195 12.90 6.06 -14.09
N HIS A 196 12.50 7.06 -13.32
CA HIS A 196 11.87 6.88 -12.02
C HIS A 196 10.62 5.99 -12.08
N GLN A 197 9.79 6.12 -13.12
CA GLN A 197 8.58 5.28 -13.29
C GLN A 197 8.87 3.77 -13.35
N ASN A 198 10.12 3.38 -13.62
CA ASN A 198 10.54 1.99 -13.67
C ASN A 198 11.24 1.51 -12.38
N ARG A 199 11.37 2.36 -11.37
CA ARG A 199 12.05 2.07 -10.12
C ARG A 199 11.05 1.88 -8.98
N LEU A 200 11.25 0.82 -8.21
CA LEU A 200 10.34 0.36 -7.17
C LEU A 200 11.06 0.25 -5.83
N ALA A 201 10.39 0.67 -4.77
CA ALA A 201 10.81 0.36 -3.41
C ALA A 201 10.25 -1.00 -2.99
N ILE A 202 11.07 -1.81 -2.32
CA ILE A 202 10.70 -3.15 -1.85
C ILE A 202 11.02 -3.25 -0.37
N ILE A 203 10.07 -3.76 0.42
CA ILE A 203 10.27 -4.12 1.83
C ILE A 203 9.95 -5.60 1.98
N SER A 204 10.84 -6.34 2.64
CA SER A 204 10.76 -7.80 2.81
C SER A 204 11.12 -8.25 4.22
N LYS A 205 10.46 -9.32 4.69
CA LYS A 205 10.82 -10.02 5.95
C LYS A 205 12.10 -10.83 5.84
N SER A 206 12.41 -11.32 4.64
CA SER A 206 13.58 -12.15 4.37
C SER A 206 14.47 -11.48 3.34
N GLU A 207 15.75 -11.81 3.38
CA GLU A 207 16.70 -11.34 2.38
C GLU A 207 16.29 -11.85 0.99
N LEU A 208 16.22 -10.94 0.03
CA LEU A 208 15.97 -11.28 -1.37
C LEU A 208 17.28 -11.69 -2.04
N PRO A 209 17.25 -12.65 -2.98
CA PRO A 209 18.43 -13.06 -3.71
C PRO A 209 18.93 -11.89 -4.58
N ILE A 210 20.14 -11.42 -4.30
CA ILE A 210 20.85 -10.45 -5.14
C ILE A 210 21.68 -11.29 -6.12
N GLN A 211 21.36 -11.25 -7.41
CA GLN A 211 22.19 -11.84 -8.47
C GLN A 211 23.20 -10.82 -8.99
#